data_AF-A0A845YLS1-F1
#
_entry.id   AF-A0A845YLS1-F1
#
_cell.length_a   1.000
_cell.length_b   1.000
_cell.length_c   1.000
_cell.angle_alpha   90.00
_cell.angle_beta   90.00
_cell.angle_gamma   90.00
#
_symmetry.space_group_name_H-M   'P 1'
#
loop_
_entity.id
_entity.type
_entity.pdbx_description
1 polymer ?
#
loop_
_entity_poly.entity_id
_entity_poly.type
_entity_poly.pdbx_seq_one_letter_code
_entity_poly.pdbx_strand_id
1 'polypeptide(L)'
;MNRLIPFPSNQLSLSQRQGKIDRQVTPQNPGRVYFYATYWPARLAQAATFNELNPGDPVEVIGRDGLTLLVKPLSQRREIS
;
A
#
# COMPACT_ATOMS: atom_id res chain seq x y z
N MET A 1 7.34 18.13 -21.40
CA MET A 1 8.15 18.08 -20.17
C MET A 1 7.33 17.39 -19.09
N ASN A 2 7.60 16.11 -18.79
CA ASN A 2 6.83 15.38 -17.78
C ASN A 2 7.43 15.65 -16.40
N ARG A 3 6.82 16.58 -15.65
CA ARG A 3 7.17 16.81 -14.25
C ARG A 3 6.61 15.65 -13.42
N LEU A 4 7.48 14.74 -12.99
CA LEU A 4 7.17 13.81 -11.92
C LEU A 4 7.03 14.64 -10.63
N ILE A 5 5.79 14.88 -10.20
CA ILE A 5 5.53 15.57 -8.94
C ILE A 5 5.86 14.58 -7.82
N PRO A 6 6.91 14.80 -7.00
CA PRO A 6 7.13 13.98 -5.83
C PRO A 6 5.95 14.19 -4.89
N PHE A 7 5.28 13.11 -4.48
CA PHE A 7 4.14 13.18 -3.55
C PHE A 7 4.58 13.88 -2.25
N PRO A 8 4.11 15.10 -1.94
CA PRO A 8 4.34 15.70 -0.64
C PRO A 8 3.42 14.99 0.34
N SER A 9 4.01 14.32 1.33
CA SER A 9 3.31 13.43 2.27
C SER A 9 2.12 14.08 3.01
N ASN A 10 1.99 15.40 3.02
CA ASN A 10 1.00 16.15 3.80
C ASN A 10 -0.18 16.75 3.01
N GLN A 11 -0.35 16.48 1.70
CA GLN A 11 -1.47 17.03 0.91
C GLN A 11 -2.41 16.01 0.29
N LEU A 12 -2.22 14.71 0.55
CA LEU A 12 -3.13 13.69 0.01
C LEU A 12 -4.34 13.55 0.92
N SER A 13 -5.53 13.79 0.35
CA SER A 13 -6.80 13.39 0.98
C SER A 13 -6.76 11.89 1.28
N LEU A 14 -7.41 11.43 2.36
CA LEU A 14 -7.43 10.00 2.74
C LEU A 14 -7.89 9.09 1.57
N SER A 15 -8.77 9.59 0.70
CA SER A 15 -9.21 8.89 -0.51
C SER A 15 -8.11 8.71 -1.56
N GLN A 16 -7.14 9.62 -1.62
CA GLN A 16 -6.01 9.60 -2.55
C GLN A 16 -4.85 8.71 -2.08
N ARG A 17 -4.93 8.17 -0.86
CA ARG A 17 -3.96 7.21 -0.31
C ARG A 17 -4.41 5.76 -0.48
N GLN A 18 -5.56 5.51 -1.12
CA GLN A 18 -6.08 4.17 -1.30
C GLN A 18 -5.47 3.49 -2.54
N GLY A 19 -5.10 2.23 -2.38
CA GLY A 19 -4.64 1.35 -3.45
C GLY A 19 -5.30 -0.02 -3.33
N LYS A 20 -5.04 -0.88 -4.32
CA LYS A 20 -5.51 -2.26 -4.35
C LYS A 20 -4.35 -3.21 -4.56
N ILE A 21 -4.25 -4.27 -3.77
CA ILE A 21 -3.20 -5.27 -3.97
C ILE A 21 -3.40 -5.98 -5.31
N ASP A 22 -2.33 -6.05 -6.09
CA ASP A 22 -2.24 -6.75 -7.38
C ASP A 22 -1.52 -8.10 -7.21
N ARG A 23 -0.44 -8.12 -6.43
CA ARG A 23 0.28 -9.34 -6.03
C ARG A 23 0.43 -9.39 -4.53
N GLN A 24 0.22 -10.57 -3.97
CA GLN A 24 0.25 -10.83 -2.53
C GLN A 24 1.47 -10.18 -1.87
N VAL A 25 1.24 -9.51 -0.74
CA VAL A 25 2.29 -8.91 0.09
C VAL A 25 2.32 -9.68 1.40
N THR A 26 3.49 -10.20 1.78
CA THR A 26 3.70 -10.85 3.08
C THR A 26 4.83 -10.14 3.84
N PRO A 27 4.98 -10.36 5.15
CA PRO A 27 6.12 -9.87 5.93
C PRO A 27 7.49 -10.23 5.32
N GLN A 28 7.57 -11.39 4.67
CA GLN A 28 8.81 -11.96 4.14
C GLN A 28 9.02 -11.59 2.67
N ASN A 29 7.95 -11.35 1.91
CA ASN A 29 8.03 -11.14 0.47
C ASN A 29 7.26 -9.87 0.04
N PRO A 30 7.95 -8.89 -0.56
CA PRO A 30 7.30 -7.73 -1.17
C PRO A 30 6.34 -8.16 -2.29
N GLY A 31 5.18 -7.51 -2.33
CA GLY A 31 4.18 -7.73 -3.37
C GLY A 31 4.06 -6.53 -4.31
N ARG A 32 2.86 -6.35 -4.86
CA ARG A 32 2.57 -5.27 -5.81
C ARG A 32 1.21 -4.66 -5.52
N VAL A 33 1.13 -3.34 -5.60
CA VAL A 33 -0.11 -2.57 -5.42
C VAL A 33 -0.38 -1.74 -6.66
N TYR A 34 -1.65 -1.64 -7.04
CA TYR A 34 -2.12 -0.65 -7.99
C TYR A 34 -2.43 0.65 -7.24
N PHE A 35 -1.69 1.70 -7.55
CA PHE A 35 -1.77 3.01 -6.89
C PHE A 35 -1.44 4.12 -7.89
N TYR A 36 -2.24 5.18 -7.91
CA TYR A 36 -2.13 6.26 -8.90
C TYR A 36 -2.00 5.78 -10.36
N ALA A 37 -2.97 4.98 -10.80
CA ALA A 37 -3.07 4.49 -12.16
C ALA A 37 -1.89 3.64 -12.67
N THR A 38 -1.01 3.17 -11.80
CA THR A 38 0.13 2.33 -12.17
C THR A 38 0.47 1.31 -11.06
N TYR A 39 1.40 0.41 -11.36
CA TYR A 39 1.80 -0.68 -10.49
C TYR A 39 3.11 -0.36 -9.78
N TRP A 40 3.11 -0.53 -8.45
CA TRP A 40 4.27 -0.28 -7.61
C TRP A 40 4.65 -1.52 -6.79
N PRO A 41 5.96 -1.75 -6.55
CA PRO A 41 6.39 -2.64 -5.49
C PRO A 41 5.80 -2.19 -4.16
N ALA A 42 5.34 -3.13 -3.33
CA ALA A 42 4.70 -2.83 -2.06
C ALA A 42 5.22 -3.74 -0.94
N ARG A 43 5.37 -3.17 0.25
CA ARG A 43 5.66 -3.92 1.48
C ARG A 43 4.79 -3.44 2.63
N LEU A 44 4.58 -4.32 3.60
CA LEU A 44 3.86 -3.98 4.82
C LEU A 44 4.64 -2.93 5.62
N ALA A 45 3.94 -1.86 6.03
CA ALA A 45 4.52 -0.86 6.91
C ALA A 45 4.81 -1.40 8.32
N GLN A 46 4.00 -2.36 8.79
CA GLN A 46 4.12 -3.00 10.09
C GLN A 46 3.93 -4.51 9.92
N ALA A 47 5.04 -5.20 9.63
CA ALA A 47 5.07 -6.65 9.42
C ALA A 47 4.58 -7.47 10.63
N ALA A 48 4.64 -6.92 11.85
CA ALA A 48 4.21 -7.59 13.07
C ALA A 48 2.68 -7.58 13.29
N THR A 49 1.94 -6.74 12.55
CA THR A 49 0.49 -6.54 12.77
C THR A 49 -0.36 -7.21 11.71
N PHE A 50 0.19 -7.47 10.53
CA PHE A 50 -0.53 -8.02 9.39
C PHE A 50 0.25 -9.21 8.82
N ASN A 51 -0.43 -10.36 8.71
CA ASN A 51 0.21 -11.59 8.28
C ASN A 51 0.34 -11.68 6.76
N GLU A 52 -0.61 -11.10 6.03
CA GLU A 52 -0.62 -11.08 4.58
C GLU A 52 -1.65 -10.07 4.05
N LEU A 53 -1.46 -9.65 2.80
CA LEU A 53 -2.44 -8.94 2.01
C LEU A 53 -2.60 -9.65 0.68
N ASN A 54 -3.83 -10.00 0.34
CA ASN A 54 -4.18 -10.79 -0.83
C ASN A 54 -4.55 -9.90 -2.03
N PRO A 55 -4.36 -10.37 -3.28
CA PRO A 55 -4.83 -9.67 -4.46
C PRO A 55 -6.31 -9.28 -4.36
N GLY A 56 -6.61 -8.01 -4.61
CA GLY A 56 -7.94 -7.44 -4.45
C GLY A 56 -8.15 -6.68 -3.13
N ASP A 57 -7.30 -6.90 -2.12
CA ASP A 57 -7.46 -6.24 -0.82
C ASP A 57 -7.26 -4.72 -0.95
N PRO A 58 -8.18 -3.92 -0.36
CA PRO A 58 -8.03 -2.48 -0.31
C PRO A 58 -6.99 -2.11 0.76
N VAL A 59 -6.05 -1.24 0.38
CA VAL A 59 -4.94 -0.82 1.24
C VAL A 59 -4.79 0.69 1.28
N GLU A 60 -4.27 1.20 2.38
CA GLU A 60 -3.79 2.58 2.50
C GLU A 60 -2.28 2.60 2.30
N VAL A 61 -1.82 3.42 1.34
CA VAL A 61 -0.41 3.78 1.13
C VAL A 61 -0.06 4.90 2.11
N ILE A 62 0.78 4.58 3.09
CA ILE A 62 1.16 5.51 4.15
C ILE A 62 2.51 6.18 3.91
N GLY A 63 3.27 5.72 2.91
CA GLY A 63 4.59 6.26 2.59
C GLY A 63 5.31 5.45 1.52
N ARG A 64 6.60 5.74 1.35
CA ARG A 64 7.50 5.03 0.42
C ARG A 64 8.88 4.85 1.04
N ASP A 65 9.53 3.74 0.71
CA ASP A 65 10.95 3.49 0.92
C ASP A 65 11.63 3.20 -0.42
N GLY A 66 12.40 4.17 -0.91
CA GLY A 66 12.92 4.16 -2.28
C GLY A 66 11.79 4.06 -3.32
N LEU A 67 11.81 2.98 -4.10
CA LEU A 67 10.79 2.64 -5.11
C LEU A 67 9.67 1.74 -4.58
N THR A 68 9.68 1.41 -3.29
CA THR A 68 8.71 0.50 -2.67
C THR A 68 7.69 1.30 -1.86
N LEU A 69 6.40 1.07 -2.08
CA LEU A 69 5.33 1.68 -1.29
C LEU A 69 5.13 0.95 0.04
N LEU A 70 4.92 1.71 1.10
CA LEU A 70 4.58 1.21 2.43
C LEU A 70 3.06 1.19 2.56
N VAL A 71 2.49 0.00 2.75
CA VAL A 71 1.03 -0.20 2.78
C VAL A 71 0.56 -0.82 4.09
N LYS A 72 -0.69 -0.53 4.45
CA LYS A 72 -1.45 -1.21 5.50
C LYS A 72 -2.88 -1.50 4.99
N PRO A 73 -3.58 -2.52 5.49
CA PRO A 73 -4.96 -2.76 5.07
C PRO A 73 -5.89 -1.60 5.47
N LEU A 74 -6.83 -1.28 4.59
CA LEU A 74 -7.80 -0.18 4.79
C LEU A 74 -8.87 -0.56 5.83
N SER A 75 -9.15 -1.84 5.99
CA SER A 75 -10.07 -2.37 6.99
C SER A 75 -9.30 -3.22 8.00
N GLN A 76 -9.23 -2.79 9.26
CA GLN A 76 -8.98 -3.72 10.36
C GLN A 76 -10.26 -4.53 10.57
N ARG A 77 -10.58 -5.45 9.66
CA ARG A 77 -11.61 -6.44 9.98
C ARG A 77 -10.97 -7.51 10.86
N ARG A 78 -10.82 -7.20 12.15
CA ARG A 78 -10.78 -8.26 13.16
C ARG A 78 -12.20 -8.78 13.29
N GLU A 79 -12.55 -9.78 12.49
CA GLU A 79 -13.63 -10.68 12.88
C GLU A 79 -13.05 -11.53 14.01
N ILE A 80 -13.35 -11.14 15.24
CA ILE A 80 -13.15 -11.94 16.43
C ILE A 80 -14.26 -12.99 16.38
N SER A 81 -13.91 -14.27 16.24
CA SER A 81 -14.79 -15.40 16.61
C SER A 81 -14.40 -15.91 17.98
#